data_AF-A0A1Q9JFT1-F1
#
_entry.id   AF-A0A1Q9JFT1-F1
#
_cell.length_a   1.000
_cell.length_b   1.000
_cell.length_c   1.000
_cell.angle_alpha   90.00
_cell.angle_beta   90.00
_cell.angle_gamma   90.00
#
_symmetry.space_group_name_H-M   'P 1'
#
loop_
_entity.id
_entity.type
_entity.pdbx_description
1 polymer ?
#
loop_
_entity_poly.entity_id
_entity_poly.type
_entity_poly.pdbx_seq_one_letter_code
_entity_poly.pdbx_strand_id
1 'polypeptide(L)'
;MLKKENAHFDNLMEIARVYDEAKKAHEAKKQEIIDTYSWDSEELKGWYAEKAYMTFPISQGACKAYRAFCESIEHENEELQMDDFLWESEVEDFVSCLKEAGIGTFVYTNQSTAVMENLHGFAAAGCKMDGLCTIKRWERRFGENREKEILGIHFTVC
;
A
#
# COMPACT_ATOMS: atom_id res chain seq x y z
N MET A 1 -7.03 -2.09 19.59
CA MET A 1 -6.91 -3.34 18.81
C MET A 1 -7.42 -3.10 17.41
N LEU A 2 -6.50 -3.22 16.44
CA LEU A 2 -6.75 -3.09 15.02
C LEU A 2 -7.75 -4.17 14.58
N LYS A 3 -8.82 -3.76 13.89
CA LYS A 3 -9.80 -4.70 13.36
C LYS A 3 -9.23 -5.39 12.14
N LYS A 4 -9.43 -6.71 12.03
CA LYS A 4 -8.99 -7.51 10.87
C LYS A 4 -9.76 -7.18 9.59
N GLU A 5 -10.98 -6.67 9.74
CA GLU A 5 -11.88 -6.30 8.66
C GLU A 5 -11.91 -4.78 8.50
N ASN A 6 -11.81 -4.29 7.27
CA ASN A 6 -11.87 -2.87 6.96
C ASN A 6 -12.48 -2.65 5.57
N ALA A 7 -13.69 -2.11 5.52
CA ALA A 7 -14.46 -1.98 4.28
C ALA A 7 -13.76 -1.12 3.21
N HIS A 8 -12.95 -0.12 3.60
CA HIS A 8 -12.19 0.66 2.64
C HIS A 8 -11.09 -0.19 1.98
N PHE A 9 -10.32 -0.93 2.78
CA PHE A 9 -9.29 -1.83 2.27
C PHE A 9 -9.87 -3.01 1.47
N ASP A 10 -11.03 -3.54 1.87
CA ASP A 10 -11.74 -4.56 1.10
C ASP A 10 -12.16 -4.02 -0.28
N ASN A 11 -12.61 -2.77 -0.36
CA ASN A 11 -12.93 -2.11 -1.62
C ASN A 11 -11.68 -1.86 -2.49
N LEU A 12 -10.55 -1.47 -1.90
CA LEU A 12 -9.28 -1.36 -2.63
C LEU A 12 -8.87 -2.71 -3.25
N MET A 13 -9.05 -3.80 -2.51
CA MET A 13 -8.77 -5.14 -3.02
C MET A 13 -9.68 -5.53 -4.18
N GLU A 14 -10.96 -5.17 -4.12
CA GLU A 14 -11.89 -5.42 -5.21
C GLU A 14 -11.52 -4.62 -6.47
N ILE A 15 -11.17 -3.34 -6.32
CA ILE A 15 -10.67 -2.50 -7.42
C ILE A 15 -9.43 -3.12 -8.06
N ALA A 16 -8.47 -3.57 -7.25
CA ALA A 16 -7.26 -4.21 -7.73
C ALA A 16 -7.56 -5.51 -8.48
N ARG A 17 -8.48 -6.34 -7.97
CA ARG A 17 -8.91 -7.59 -8.61
C ARG A 17 -9.54 -7.34 -9.98
N VAL A 18 -10.47 -6.38 -10.07
CA VAL A 18 -11.13 -6.02 -11.34
C VAL A 18 -10.11 -5.51 -12.36
N TYR A 19 -9.17 -4.67 -11.94
CA TYR A 19 -8.08 -4.21 -12.80
C TYR A 19 -7.21 -5.37 -13.30
N ASP A 20 -6.81 -6.28 -12.41
CA ASP A 20 -5.97 -7.43 -12.77
C ASP A 20 -6.68 -8.38 -13.73
N GLU A 21 -7.99 -8.59 -13.57
CA GLU A 21 -8.80 -9.37 -14.51
C GLU A 21 -8.89 -8.70 -15.88
N ALA A 22 -9.15 -7.39 -15.92
CA ALA A 22 -9.17 -6.63 -17.17
C ALA A 22 -7.80 -6.65 -17.87
N LYS A 23 -6.72 -6.46 -17.11
CA LYS A 23 -5.34 -6.52 -17.62
C LYS A 23 -4.99 -7.91 -18.15
N LYS A 24 -5.32 -8.97 -17.43
CA LYS A 24 -5.11 -10.36 -17.89
C LYS A 24 -5.91 -10.66 -19.15
N ALA A 25 -7.18 -10.24 -19.21
CA ALA A 25 -8.01 -10.41 -20.39
C ALA A 25 -7.46 -9.63 -21.61
N HIS A 26 -6.92 -8.43 -21.39
CA HIS A 26 -6.22 -7.67 -22.43
C HIS A 26 -4.96 -8.40 -22.90
N GLU A 27 -4.12 -8.87 -21.97
CA GLU A 27 -2.89 -9.59 -22.28
C GLU A 27 -3.10 -10.91 -23.00
N ALA A 28 -4.18 -11.64 -22.68
CA ALA A 28 -4.55 -12.88 -23.36
C ALA A 28 -4.85 -12.69 -24.85
N LYS A 29 -5.41 -11.54 -25.25
CA LYS A 29 -5.74 -11.24 -26.66
C LYS A 29 -4.51 -10.99 -27.53
N LYS A 30 -3.35 -10.68 -26.94
CA LYS A 30 -2.16 -10.25 -27.68
C LYS A 30 -1.71 -11.31 -28.69
N GLN A 31 -1.66 -12.58 -28.28
CA GLN A 31 -1.16 -13.65 -29.15
C GLN A 31 -2.14 -13.92 -30.30
N GLU A 32 -3.44 -13.92 -30.04
CA GLU A 32 -4.47 -14.08 -31.08
C GLU A 32 -4.39 -12.96 -32.14
N ILE A 33 -4.13 -11.72 -31.72
CA ILE A 33 -3.93 -10.60 -32.63
C ILE A 33 -2.70 -10.81 -33.51
N ILE A 34 -1.58 -11.25 -32.91
CA ILE A 34 -0.33 -11.54 -33.64
C ILE A 34 -0.56 -12.65 -34.67
N ASP A 35 -1.21 -13.74 -34.25
CA ASP A 35 -1.45 -14.91 -35.10
C ASP A 35 -2.40 -14.59 -36.27
N THR A 36 -3.34 -13.68 -36.06
CA THR A 36 -4.36 -13.31 -37.06
C THR A 36 -3.89 -12.20 -38.00
N TYR A 37 -3.27 -11.15 -37.46
CA TYR A 37 -2.98 -9.90 -38.18
C TYR A 37 -1.49 -9.64 -38.42
N SER A 38 -0.58 -10.47 -37.87
CA SER A 38 0.88 -10.28 -37.89
C SER A 38 1.39 -9.18 -36.95
N TRP A 39 2.72 -9.11 -36.81
CA TRP A 39 3.47 -8.25 -35.91
C TRP A 39 3.43 -6.75 -36.26
N ASP A 40 3.15 -6.41 -37.52
CA ASP A 40 3.11 -5.02 -38.01
C ASP A 40 1.68 -4.46 -38.15
N SER A 41 0.69 -5.20 -37.65
CA SER A 41 -0.74 -4.85 -37.76
C SER A 41 -1.12 -3.57 -37.03
N GLU A 42 -2.13 -2.87 -37.56
CA GLU A 42 -2.74 -1.73 -36.87
C GLU A 42 -3.50 -2.20 -35.61
N GLU A 43 -4.00 -3.43 -35.61
CA GLU A 43 -4.64 -4.09 -34.48
C GLU A 43 -3.66 -4.26 -33.30
N LEU A 44 -2.43 -4.71 -33.56
CA LEU A 44 -1.41 -4.83 -32.51
C LEU A 44 -0.94 -3.46 -32.00
N LYS A 45 -0.84 -2.44 -32.87
CA LYS A 45 -0.57 -1.06 -32.45
C LYS A 45 -1.69 -0.53 -31.56
N GLY A 46 -2.95 -0.78 -31.91
CA GLY A 46 -4.13 -0.46 -31.10
C GLY A 46 -4.07 -1.12 -29.72
N TRP A 47 -3.70 -2.40 -29.66
CA TRP A 47 -3.50 -3.12 -28.40
C TRP A 47 -2.44 -2.48 -27.49
N TYR A 48 -1.31 -2.04 -28.06
CA TYR A 48 -0.27 -1.33 -27.30
C TYR A 48 -0.74 0.06 -26.84
N ALA A 49 -1.49 0.77 -27.68
CA ALA A 49 -2.08 2.06 -27.31
C ALA A 49 -3.04 1.90 -26.13
N GLU A 50 -3.96 0.94 -26.17
CA GLU A 50 -4.86 0.61 -25.06
C GLU A 50 -4.07 0.27 -23.79
N LYS A 51 -3.05 -0.59 -23.91
CA LYS A 51 -2.18 -0.98 -22.78
C LYS A 51 -1.48 0.22 -22.14
N ALA A 52 -1.07 1.22 -22.93
CA ALA A 52 -0.42 2.41 -22.41
C ALA A 52 -1.36 3.26 -21.52
N TYR A 53 -2.68 3.18 -21.72
CA TYR A 53 -3.69 3.84 -20.90
C TYR A 53 -4.20 2.97 -19.74
N MET A 54 -3.79 1.70 -19.64
CA MET A 54 -4.13 0.83 -18.51
C MET A 54 -3.24 1.16 -17.30
N THR A 55 -3.56 2.24 -16.61
CA THR A 55 -2.92 2.63 -15.35
C THR A 55 -3.58 1.94 -14.18
N PHE A 56 -2.76 1.49 -13.21
CA PHE A 56 -3.29 0.92 -11.97
C PHE A 56 -4.11 2.01 -11.22
N PRO A 57 -5.36 1.72 -10.82
CA PRO A 57 -6.28 2.76 -10.33
C PRO A 57 -6.03 3.18 -8.88
N ILE A 58 -5.16 2.49 -8.15
CA ILE A 58 -4.87 2.79 -6.73
C ILE A 58 -3.50 3.45 -6.66
N SER A 59 -3.42 4.57 -5.95
CA SER A 59 -2.16 5.28 -5.75
C SER A 59 -1.18 4.47 -4.92
N GLN A 60 0.12 4.76 -5.09
CA GLN A 60 1.16 4.02 -4.36
C GLN A 60 1.11 4.26 -2.85
N GLY A 61 0.72 5.47 -2.42
CA GLY A 61 0.49 5.75 -1.00
C GLY A 61 -0.63 4.90 -0.40
N ALA A 62 -1.77 4.76 -1.10
CA ALA A 62 -2.87 3.89 -0.68
C ALA A 62 -2.47 2.41 -0.68
N CYS A 63 -1.67 1.95 -1.66
CA CYS A 63 -1.11 0.61 -1.66
C CYS A 63 -0.24 0.33 -0.43
N LYS A 64 0.59 1.31 -0.01
CA LYS A 64 1.42 1.20 1.19
C LYS A 64 0.60 1.24 2.47
N ALA A 65 -0.46 2.04 2.53
CA ALA A 65 -1.42 2.01 3.64
C ALA A 65 -2.08 0.64 3.79
N TYR A 66 -2.54 0.06 2.68
CA TYR A 66 -3.08 -1.31 2.67
C TYR A 66 -2.05 -2.35 3.11
N ARG A 67 -0.82 -2.29 2.60
CA ARG A 67 0.26 -3.21 3.01
C ARG A 67 0.55 -3.10 4.50
N ALA A 68 0.70 -1.89 5.02
CA ALA A 68 0.92 -1.63 6.44
C ALA A 68 -0.21 -2.22 7.30
N PHE A 69 -1.46 -2.10 6.85
CA PHE A 69 -2.60 -2.75 7.49
C PHE A 69 -2.47 -4.28 7.51
N CYS A 70 -2.23 -4.91 6.36
CA CYS A 70 -2.07 -6.38 6.27
C CYS A 70 -0.95 -6.90 7.17
N GLU A 71 0.22 -6.27 7.11
CA GLU A 71 1.39 -6.65 7.92
C GLU A 71 1.12 -6.45 9.41
N SER A 72 0.39 -5.40 9.79
CA SER A 72 0.00 -5.19 11.18
C SER A 72 -0.95 -6.29 11.68
N ILE A 73 -1.86 -6.77 10.83
CA ILE A 73 -2.73 -7.90 11.17
C ILE A 73 -1.94 -9.21 11.26
N GLU A 74 -1.00 -9.45 10.33
CA GLU A 74 -0.15 -10.65 10.33
C GLU A 74 0.72 -10.72 11.60
N HIS A 75 1.23 -9.58 12.06
CA HIS A 75 2.03 -9.47 13.28
C HIS A 75 1.21 -9.33 14.56
N GLU A 76 -0.13 -9.42 14.48
CA GLU A 76 -1.05 -9.26 15.61
C GLU A 76 -0.86 -7.93 16.38
N ASN A 77 -0.48 -6.87 15.66
CA ASN A 77 -0.27 -5.56 16.25
C ASN A 77 -1.60 -4.96 16.73
N GLU A 78 -1.56 -4.23 17.85
CA GLU A 78 -2.74 -3.55 18.38
C GLU A 78 -3.16 -2.32 17.58
N GLU A 79 -2.23 -1.78 16.77
CA GLU A 79 -2.31 -0.56 15.99
C GLU A 79 -1.62 -0.75 14.63
N LEU A 80 -1.95 0.09 13.63
CA LEU A 80 -1.26 0.07 12.35
C LEU A 80 0.20 0.48 12.53
N GLN A 81 1.10 -0.39 12.09
CA GLN A 81 2.53 -0.17 11.98
C GLN A 81 2.89 0.14 10.53
N MET A 82 3.55 1.28 10.29
CA MET A 82 4.19 1.61 9.02
C MET A 82 5.70 1.35 9.13
N ASP A 83 6.15 0.18 8.66
CA ASP A 83 7.57 -0.25 8.66
C ASP A 83 8.28 -0.03 7.31
N ASP A 84 7.64 0.69 6.39
CA ASP A 84 8.19 1.07 5.08
C ASP A 84 8.42 2.58 5.03
N PHE A 85 9.06 3.08 3.97
CA PHE A 85 9.18 4.51 3.71
C PHE A 85 8.16 4.98 2.66
N LEU A 86 7.90 6.27 2.60
CA LEU A 86 7.09 6.93 1.56
C LEU A 86 7.94 7.88 0.74
N TRP A 87 7.69 7.94 -0.57
CA TRP A 87 8.13 9.09 -1.36
C TRP A 87 7.26 10.30 -1.04
N GLU A 88 7.76 11.51 -1.28
CA GLU A 88 7.01 12.75 -1.07
C GLU A 88 5.63 12.71 -1.77
N SER A 89 5.60 12.20 -3.00
CA SER A 89 4.36 12.04 -3.80
C SER A 89 3.36 11.02 -3.25
N GLU A 90 3.74 10.21 -2.25
CA GLU A 90 2.90 9.15 -1.69
C GLU A 90 2.31 9.52 -0.32
N VAL A 91 2.82 10.57 0.32
CA VAL A 91 2.45 10.90 1.71
C VAL A 91 0.99 11.29 1.83
N GLU A 92 0.50 12.19 0.98
CA GLU A 92 -0.89 12.66 1.02
C GLU A 92 -1.86 11.51 0.75
N ASP A 93 -1.57 10.70 -0.26
CA ASP A 93 -2.35 9.50 -0.61
C ASP A 93 -2.40 8.49 0.53
N PHE A 94 -1.27 8.24 1.19
CA PHE A 94 -1.19 7.36 2.35
C PHE A 94 -2.07 7.88 3.49
N VAL A 95 -1.92 9.16 3.85
CA VAL A 95 -2.67 9.77 4.95
C VAL A 95 -4.17 9.84 4.64
N SER A 96 -4.57 10.18 3.41
CA SER A 96 -5.99 10.15 3.00
C SER A 96 -6.57 8.75 3.10
N CYS A 97 -5.85 7.74 2.63
CA CYS A 97 -6.27 6.35 2.70
C CYS A 97 -6.47 5.90 4.17
N LEU A 98 -5.59 6.28 5.09
CA LEU A 98 -5.79 6.01 6.52
C LEU A 98 -7.07 6.67 7.06
N LYS A 99 -7.34 7.93 6.69
CA LYS A 99 -8.58 8.62 7.10
C LYS A 99 -9.83 7.92 6.58
N GLU A 100 -9.83 7.56 5.30
CA GLU A 100 -10.94 6.86 4.64
C GLU A 100 -11.17 5.46 5.22
N ALA A 101 -10.09 4.80 5.64
CA ALA A 101 -10.12 3.53 6.36
C ALA A 101 -10.55 3.68 7.85
N GLY A 102 -10.75 4.89 8.35
CA GLY A 102 -11.09 5.15 9.75
C GLY A 102 -9.94 4.88 10.73
N ILE A 103 -8.69 4.92 10.25
CA ILE A 103 -7.49 4.75 11.05
C ILE A 103 -7.05 6.12 11.56
N GLY A 104 -7.30 6.36 12.85
CA GLY A 104 -7.00 7.63 13.50
C GLY A 104 -5.57 7.76 14.02
N THR A 105 -4.84 6.66 14.16
CA THR A 105 -3.47 6.66 14.67
C THR A 105 -2.64 5.56 14.01
N PHE A 106 -1.33 5.78 13.91
CA PHE A 106 -0.38 4.77 13.45
C PHE A 106 1.00 4.94 14.11
N VAL A 107 1.79 3.87 14.09
CA VAL A 107 3.18 3.90 14.55
C VAL A 107 4.13 3.75 13.36
N TYR A 108 5.01 4.73 13.18
CA TYR A 108 6.07 4.68 12.18
C TYR A 108 7.33 4.02 12.77
N THR A 109 7.80 2.93 12.16
CA THR A 109 8.94 2.14 12.68
C THR A 109 10.10 2.00 11.71
N ASN A 110 9.98 2.54 10.49
CA ASN A 110 11.03 2.45 9.49
C ASN A 110 12.32 3.12 9.99
N GLN A 111 13.47 2.50 9.67
CA GLN A 111 14.80 2.94 10.11
C GLN A 111 15.71 3.33 8.94
N SER A 112 15.13 3.60 7.77
CA SER A 112 15.89 3.97 6.59
C SER A 112 16.39 5.42 6.66
N THR A 113 17.12 5.85 5.64
CA THR A 113 17.54 7.25 5.50
C THR A 113 16.38 8.20 5.21
N ALA A 114 15.19 7.71 4.85
CA ALA A 114 14.02 8.52 4.53
C ALA A 114 13.19 8.96 5.76
N VAL A 115 13.65 8.62 6.97
CA VAL A 115 12.92 8.91 8.21
C VAL A 115 12.61 10.40 8.34
N MET A 116 13.59 11.28 8.13
CA MET A 116 13.37 12.72 8.32
C MET A 116 12.33 13.26 7.33
N GLU A 117 12.42 12.87 6.07
CA GLU A 117 11.49 13.26 5.01
C GLU A 117 10.07 12.78 5.32
N ASN A 118 9.91 11.56 5.84
CA ASN A 118 8.60 11.03 6.20
C ASN A 118 8.03 11.71 7.45
N LEU A 119 8.83 11.98 8.49
CA LEU A 119 8.34 12.73 9.66
C LEU A 119 7.83 14.12 9.27
N HIS A 120 8.59 14.84 8.44
CA HIS A 120 8.18 16.14 7.92
C HIS A 120 6.99 16.03 6.97
N GLY A 121 6.96 15.01 6.11
CA GLY A 121 5.84 14.72 5.22
C GLY A 121 4.55 14.49 6.00
N PHE A 122 4.56 13.63 7.01
CA PHE A 122 3.39 13.36 7.85
C PHE A 122 2.89 14.64 8.52
N ALA A 123 3.79 15.45 9.08
CA ALA A 123 3.43 16.73 9.68
C ALA A 123 2.80 17.70 8.65
N ALA A 124 3.36 17.77 7.44
CA ALA A 124 2.84 18.60 6.36
C ALA A 124 1.45 18.12 5.86
N ALA A 125 1.22 16.81 5.84
CA ALA A 125 -0.07 16.19 5.51
C ALA A 125 -1.10 16.29 6.67
N GLY A 126 -0.75 16.99 7.75
CA GLY A 126 -1.65 17.28 8.87
C GLY A 126 -1.64 16.26 10.00
N CYS A 127 -0.80 15.23 9.94
CA CYS A 127 -0.64 14.31 11.07
C CYS A 127 0.11 14.98 12.22
N LYS A 128 -0.30 14.66 13.46
CA LYS A 128 0.39 15.11 14.67
C LYS A 128 1.35 14.03 15.14
N MET A 129 2.64 14.37 15.24
CA MET A 129 3.63 13.51 15.91
C MET A 129 3.42 13.59 17.43
N ASP A 130 3.04 12.48 18.05
CA ASP A 130 2.77 12.44 19.49
C ASP A 130 4.03 12.17 20.32
N GLY A 131 5.00 11.45 19.74
CA GLY A 131 6.30 11.22 20.34
C GLY A 131 6.85 9.81 20.11
N LEU A 132 8.00 9.54 20.72
CA LEU A 132 8.63 8.22 20.68
C LEU A 132 7.80 7.20 21.47
N CYS A 133 7.69 5.99 20.96
CA CYS A 133 7.02 4.88 21.62
C CYS A 133 7.73 3.56 21.33
N THR A 134 7.24 2.49 21.94
CA THR A 134 7.58 1.12 21.58
C THR A 134 6.32 0.33 21.31
N ILE A 135 6.39 -0.60 20.37
CA ILE A 135 5.32 -1.56 20.09
C ILE A 135 5.84 -2.98 20.25
N LYS A 136 4.93 -3.88 20.61
CA LYS A 136 5.17 -5.32 20.60
C LYS A 136 4.76 -5.88 19.25
N ARG A 137 5.66 -6.63 18.63
CA ARG A 137 5.44 -7.27 17.34
C ARG A 137 5.68 -8.77 17.46
N TRP A 138 4.74 -9.58 16.99
CA TRP A 138 4.97 -11.02 16.83
C TRP A 138 5.71 -11.29 15.53
N GLU A 139 6.84 -11.98 15.61
CA GLU A 139 7.59 -12.41 14.43
C GLU A 139 7.84 -13.91 14.47
N ARG A 140 7.68 -14.56 13.32
CA ARG A 140 8.13 -15.93 13.10
C ARG A 140 9.52 -15.91 12.47
N ARG A 141 10.57 -16.19 13.25
CA ARG A 141 11.95 -16.31 12.76
C ARG A 141 12.52 -17.67 13.08
N PHE A 142 13.16 -18.29 12.08
CA PHE A 142 13.82 -19.59 12.23
C PHE A 142 12.92 -20.69 12.81
N GLY A 143 11.63 -20.67 12.50
CA GLY A 143 10.67 -21.66 12.97
C GLY A 143 10.09 -21.38 14.37
N GLU A 144 10.49 -20.31 15.04
CA GLU A 144 9.99 -19.92 16.35
C GLU A 144 9.19 -18.62 16.28
N ASN A 145 8.10 -18.56 17.05
CA ASN A 145 7.34 -17.33 17.27
C ASN A 145 7.94 -16.61 18.48
N ARG A 146 8.31 -15.33 18.30
CA ARG A 146 8.83 -14.50 19.37
C ARG A 146 8.18 -13.13 19.33
N GLU A 147 7.83 -12.62 20.50
CA GLU A 147 7.46 -11.22 20.67
C GLU A 147 8.75 -10.38 20.70
N LYS A 148 8.77 -9.29 19.95
CA LYS A 148 9.88 -8.34 19.91
C LYS A 148 9.36 -6.93 20.18
N GLU A 149 10.13 -6.18 20.96
CA GLU A 149 9.92 -4.74 21.12
C GLU A 149 10.57 -3.97 19.97
N ILE A 150 9.79 -3.12 19.32
CA ILE A 150 10.21 -2.29 18.18
C ILE A 150 10.09 -0.82 18.59
N LEU A 151 11.14 -0.05 18.33
CA LEU A 151 11.13 1.40 18.52
C LEU A 151 10.30 2.06 17.41
N GLY A 152 9.47 3.02 17.77
CA GLY A 152 8.64 3.74 16.82
C GLY A 152 8.34 5.17 17.23
N ILE A 153 7.63 5.86 16.35
CA ILE A 153 7.10 7.20 16.57
C ILE A 153 5.60 7.14 16.34
N HIS A 154 4.83 7.51 17.36
CA HIS A 154 3.37 7.52 17.29
C HIS A 154 2.87 8.78 16.59
N PHE A 155 1.89 8.60 15.71
CA PHE A 155 1.23 9.67 14.99
C PHE A 155 -0.28 9.58 15.14
N THR A 156 -0.92 10.73 15.32
CA THR A 156 -2.36 10.91 15.16
C THR A 156 -2.67 11.46 13.77
N VAL A 157 -3.61 10.85 13.08
CA VAL A 157 -4.15 11.30 11.79
C VAL A 157 -5.26 12.32 12.07
N CYS A 158 -5.08 13.58 11.66
CA CYS A 158 -6.03 14.68 11.93
C CYS A 158 -6.93 15.02 10.74
#